data_AF-A0A858RN85-F1
#
_entry.id   AF-A0A858RN85-F1
#
_cell.length_a   1.000
_cell.length_b   1.000
_cell.length_c   1.000
_cell.angle_alpha   90.00
_cell.angle_beta   90.00
_cell.angle_gamma   90.00
#
_symmetry.space_group_name_H-M   'P 1'
#
loop_
_entity.id
_entity.type
_entity.pdbx_description
1 polymer ?
#
loop_
_entity_poly.entity_id
_entity_poly.type
_entity_poly.pdbx_seq_one_letter_code
_entity_poly.pdbx_strand_id
1 'polypeptide(L)'
;MLLPRHHTLLVILGGLVGGGCSKAVANSNRTLSSIHAIDSAVRTYQIKTGELPPADFGLRALLERPPSLPPDKPWAQILKEVPRDSWDRPIHYLIGDGFEHGFGLYSCGADGVSATIGNDPDDWNSWSEKRPDEPAWVRHQKPAILIGGLVIAAGAFLLGYRVAKKEMRQI
;
A
#
# COMPACT_ATOMS: atom_id res chain seq x y z
N MET A 1 -53.70 28.07 -34.05
CA MET A 1 -52.23 27.96 -34.13
C MET A 1 -51.64 28.29 -32.76
N LEU A 2 -51.35 27.28 -31.94
CA LEU A 2 -50.58 27.41 -30.69
C LEU A 2 -49.64 26.22 -30.65
N LEU A 3 -48.34 26.46 -30.84
CA LEU A 3 -47.31 25.44 -30.68
C LEU A 3 -46.99 25.29 -29.17
N PRO A 4 -47.00 24.07 -28.62
CA PRO A 4 -46.63 23.84 -27.24
C PRO A 4 -45.12 24.04 -27.04
N ARG A 5 -44.78 24.83 -26.01
CA ARG A 5 -43.42 25.09 -25.55
C ARG A 5 -42.93 23.86 -24.78
N HIS A 6 -42.22 22.94 -25.44
CA HIS A 6 -41.51 21.87 -24.75
C HIS A 6 -40.06 22.30 -24.57
N HIS A 7 -39.65 22.45 -23.32
CA HIS A 7 -38.29 22.76 -22.93
C HIS A 7 -37.36 21.61 -23.33
N THR A 8 -36.47 21.86 -24.28
CA THR A 8 -35.32 20.99 -24.57
C THR A 8 -34.47 20.90 -23.29
N LEU A 9 -34.60 19.80 -22.55
CA LEU A 9 -33.74 19.49 -21.41
C LEU A 9 -32.33 19.19 -21.93
N LEU A 10 -31.48 20.21 -21.97
CA LEU A 10 -30.03 20.02 -22.10
C LEU A 10 -29.54 19.48 -20.76
N VAL A 11 -29.42 18.15 -20.62
CA VAL A 11 -28.73 17.54 -19.49
C VAL A 11 -27.25 17.85 -19.69
N ILE A 12 -26.80 18.97 -19.11
CA ILE A 12 -25.39 19.25 -18.95
C ILE A 12 -24.88 18.20 -17.95
N LEU A 13 -24.28 17.13 -18.46
CA LEU A 13 -23.47 16.23 -17.66
C LEU A 13 -22.19 16.99 -17.30
N GLY A 14 -22.31 17.91 -16.34
CA GLY A 14 -21.22 18.71 -15.84
C GLY A 14 -20.25 17.79 -15.10
N GLY A 15 -19.11 17.52 -15.73
CA GLY A 15 -17.99 16.87 -15.07
C GLY A 15 -17.53 17.70 -13.88
N LEU A 16 -17.37 17.04 -12.73
CA LEU A 16 -16.53 17.54 -11.65
C LEU A 16 -15.45 16.48 -11.40
N VAL A 17 -14.31 16.69 -12.05
CA VAL A 17 -13.06 16.01 -11.72
C VAL A 17 -12.67 16.49 -10.32
N GLY A 18 -13.06 15.73 -9.31
CA GLY A 18 -12.65 15.93 -7.92
C GLY A 18 -11.23 15.40 -7.72
N GLY A 19 -10.22 16.22 -8.06
CA GLY A 19 -8.82 15.99 -7.70
C GLY A 19 -8.61 16.18 -6.19
N GLY A 20 -9.10 15.24 -5.38
CA GLY A 20 -8.78 15.17 -3.96
C GLY A 20 -7.59 14.25 -3.75
N CYS A 21 -6.36 14.77 -3.76
CA CYS A 21 -5.24 14.05 -3.19
C CYS A 21 -5.48 13.91 -1.68
N SER A 22 -6.00 12.75 -1.27
CA SER A 22 -6.10 12.36 0.12
C SER A 22 -4.70 12.43 0.74
N LYS A 23 -4.46 13.39 1.65
CA LYS A 23 -3.17 13.56 2.36
C LYS A 23 -2.69 12.26 3.01
N ALA A 24 -3.61 11.42 3.45
CA ALA A 24 -3.33 10.07 3.94
C ALA A 24 -2.62 9.19 2.89
N VAL A 25 -3.13 9.17 1.65
CA VAL A 25 -2.53 8.38 0.54
C VAL A 25 -1.15 8.93 0.15
N ALA A 26 -0.98 10.26 0.15
CA ALA A 26 0.32 10.88 -0.12
C ALA A 26 1.36 10.51 0.94
N ASN A 27 0.98 10.50 2.22
CA ASN A 27 1.84 10.10 3.32
C ASN A 27 2.20 8.61 3.23
N SER A 28 1.25 7.73 2.93
CA SER A 28 1.50 6.30 2.72
C SER A 28 2.57 6.06 1.65
N ASN A 29 2.41 6.68 0.48
CA ASN A 29 3.34 6.51 -0.64
C ASN A 29 4.73 7.03 -0.33
N ARG A 30 4.84 8.17 0.39
CA ARG A 30 6.14 8.71 0.80
C ARG A 30 6.82 7.81 1.84
N THR A 31 6.07 7.25 2.79
CA THR A 31 6.61 6.31 3.78
C THR A 31 7.12 5.04 3.11
N LEU A 32 6.32 4.46 2.20
CA LEU A 32 6.74 3.31 1.39
C LEU A 32 8.03 3.61 0.60
N SER A 33 8.07 4.75 -0.09
CA SER A 33 9.26 5.17 -0.85
C SER A 33 10.50 5.26 0.03
N SER A 34 10.35 5.73 1.26
CA SER A 34 11.43 5.83 2.25
C SER A 34 11.91 4.45 2.71
N ILE A 35 10.98 3.54 2.98
CA ILE A 35 11.29 2.13 3.30
C ILE A 35 12.04 1.47 2.14
N HIS A 36 11.59 1.63 0.90
CA HIS A 36 12.27 1.07 -0.28
C HIS A 36 13.67 1.64 -0.48
N ALA A 37 13.87 2.94 -0.23
CA ALA A 37 15.19 3.56 -0.31
C ALA A 37 16.17 2.91 0.69
N ILE A 38 15.74 2.72 1.93
CA ILE A 38 16.56 2.07 2.97
C ILE A 38 16.78 0.60 2.64
N ASP A 39 15.76 -0.12 2.20
CA ASP A 39 15.85 -1.53 1.79
C ASP A 39 16.94 -1.74 0.74
N SER A 40 16.91 -0.93 -0.32
CA SER A 40 17.93 -0.98 -1.37
C SER A 40 19.34 -0.67 -0.86
N ALA A 41 19.46 0.23 0.12
CA ALA A 41 20.73 0.58 0.74
C ALA A 41 21.28 -0.55 1.60
N VAL A 42 20.44 -1.21 2.41
CA VAL A 42 20.82 -2.39 3.21
C VAL A 42 21.26 -3.54 2.30
N ARG A 43 20.53 -3.81 1.22
CA ARG A 43 20.91 -4.83 0.23
C ARG A 43 22.25 -4.51 -0.42
N THR A 44 22.50 -3.24 -0.73
CA THR A 44 23.80 -2.79 -1.27
C THR A 44 24.93 -2.99 -0.26
N TYR A 45 24.68 -2.72 1.03
CA TYR A 45 25.63 -2.98 2.11
C TYR A 45 26.00 -4.47 2.17
N GLN A 46 24.99 -5.33 2.10
CA GLN A 46 25.16 -6.79 2.11
C GLN A 46 25.98 -7.28 0.92
N ILE A 47 25.73 -6.75 -0.28
CA ILE A 47 26.50 -7.09 -1.48
C ILE A 47 27.97 -6.66 -1.35
N LYS A 48 28.24 -5.49 -0.74
CA LYS A 48 29.60 -4.96 -0.60
C LYS A 48 30.41 -5.69 0.48
N THR A 49 29.83 -5.88 1.66
CA THR A 49 30.55 -6.42 2.82
C THR A 49 30.42 -7.93 2.94
N GLY A 50 29.39 -8.51 2.31
CA GLY A 50 28.97 -9.90 2.47
C GLY A 50 28.09 -10.13 3.70
N GLU A 51 27.84 -9.11 4.52
CA GLU A 51 27.17 -9.21 5.81
C GLU A 51 26.08 -8.15 5.94
N LEU A 52 25.05 -8.40 6.75
CA LEU A 52 24.04 -7.39 7.05
C LEU A 52 24.59 -6.36 8.05
N PRO A 53 24.04 -5.12 8.06
CA PRO A 53 24.30 -4.17 9.12
C PRO A 53 24.07 -4.79 10.51
N PRO A 54 25.01 -4.63 11.45
CA PRO A 54 24.86 -5.19 12.79
C PRO A 54 23.68 -4.52 13.52
N ALA A 55 22.91 -5.29 14.30
CA ALA A 55 21.72 -4.79 14.98
C ALA A 55 22.02 -3.61 15.92
N ASP A 56 23.18 -3.61 16.58
CA ASP A 56 23.61 -2.56 17.52
C ASP A 56 23.81 -1.21 16.83
N PHE A 57 24.33 -1.22 15.60
CA PHE A 57 24.57 0.00 14.82
C PHE A 57 23.38 0.33 13.92
N GLY A 58 22.62 -0.69 13.52
CA GLY A 58 21.41 -0.60 12.72
C GLY A 58 21.62 0.16 11.41
N LEU A 59 20.66 1.03 11.08
CA LEU A 59 20.68 1.83 9.84
C LEU A 59 21.81 2.85 9.78
N ARG A 60 22.47 3.16 10.90
CA ARG A 60 23.65 4.05 10.90
C ARG A 60 24.82 3.45 10.12
N ALA A 61 24.86 2.12 9.93
CA ALA A 61 25.89 1.43 9.14
C ALA A 61 25.92 1.84 7.66
N LEU A 62 24.82 2.45 7.21
CA LEU A 62 24.66 2.96 5.85
C LEU A 62 25.24 4.38 5.68
N LEU A 63 25.38 5.12 6.80
CA LEU A 63 25.94 6.46 6.84
C LEU A 63 27.43 6.43 7.16
N GLU A 64 27.80 5.65 8.18
CA GLU A 64 29.13 5.62 8.76
C GLU A 64 29.62 4.17 8.85
N ARG A 65 30.94 4.00 8.78
CA ARG A 65 31.55 2.69 8.86
C ARG A 65 31.33 2.13 10.26
N PRO A 66 30.69 0.96 10.42
CA PRO A 66 30.52 0.37 11.74
C PRO A 66 31.89 -0.10 12.27
N PRO A 67 32.17 0.09 13.57
CA PRO A 67 33.46 -0.29 14.17
C PRO A 67 33.67 -1.80 14.22
N SER A 68 32.59 -2.58 14.11
CA SER A 68 32.62 -4.04 14.05
C SER A 68 33.06 -4.59 12.68
N LEU A 69 33.06 -3.76 11.64
CA LEU A 69 33.44 -4.20 10.30
C LEU A 69 34.95 -4.23 10.14
N PRO A 70 35.54 -5.37 9.73
CA PRO A 70 36.97 -5.47 9.48
C PRO A 70 37.47 -4.43 8.45
N PRO A 71 38.69 -3.88 8.62
CA PRO A 71 39.19 -2.78 7.80
C PRO A 71 39.45 -3.16 6.33
N ASP A 72 39.67 -4.45 6.06
CA ASP A 72 39.85 -5.06 4.75
C ASP A 72 38.55 -5.18 3.95
N LYS A 73 37.39 -5.12 4.61
CA LYS A 73 36.10 -5.18 3.93
C LYS A 73 35.82 -3.88 3.17
N PRO A 74 35.41 -3.96 1.88
CA PRO A 74 35.09 -2.78 1.09
C PRO A 74 33.78 -2.17 1.60
N TRP A 75 33.89 -1.01 2.25
CA TRP A 75 32.76 -0.22 2.71
C TRP A 75 32.83 1.18 2.12
N ALA A 76 31.67 1.71 1.75
CA ALA A 76 31.50 3.08 1.33
C ALA A 76 30.19 3.60 1.91
N GLN A 77 30.09 4.90 2.11
CA GLN A 77 28.86 5.56 2.49
C GLN A 77 27.79 5.32 1.41
N ILE A 78 26.65 4.74 1.79
CA ILE A 78 25.56 4.38 0.87
C ILE A 78 24.49 5.46 0.89
N LEU A 79 24.19 5.99 2.08
CA LEU A 79 23.22 7.06 2.29
C LEU A 79 23.91 8.31 2.83
N LYS A 80 23.38 9.48 2.44
CA LYS A 80 23.78 10.77 3.03
C LYS A 80 23.07 11.02 4.36
N GLU A 81 21.80 10.67 4.41
CA GLU A 81 20.93 10.73 5.58
C GLU A 81 19.98 9.53 5.54
N VAL A 82 19.49 9.10 6.70
CA VAL A 82 18.47 8.06 6.77
C VAL A 82 17.11 8.72 6.53
N PRO A 83 16.39 8.36 5.45
CA PRO A 83 15.04 8.85 5.22
C PRO A 83 14.13 8.54 6.41
N ARG A 84 13.29 9.51 6.76
CA ARG A 84 12.25 9.34 7.77
C ARG A 84 10.92 9.08 7.11
N ASP A 85 9.96 8.57 7.87
CA ASP A 85 8.61 8.42 7.37
C ASP A 85 7.89 9.77 7.18
N SER A 86 6.65 9.72 6.68
CA SER A 86 5.85 10.92 6.45
C SER A 86 5.40 11.66 7.71
N TRP A 87 5.58 11.05 8.88
CA TRP A 87 5.29 11.62 10.19
C TRP A 87 6.57 12.04 10.94
N ASP A 88 7.70 12.13 10.22
CA ASP A 88 9.03 12.47 10.74
C ASP A 88 9.56 11.51 11.81
N ARG A 89 9.14 10.24 11.74
CA ARG A 89 9.57 9.19 12.66
C ARG A 89 10.66 8.32 12.05
N PRO A 90 11.55 7.77 12.88
CA PRO A 90 12.58 6.86 12.43
C PRO A 90 11.98 5.54 11.95
N ILE A 91 12.58 4.96 10.91
CA ILE A 91 12.26 3.61 10.44
C ILE A 91 13.03 2.60 11.31
N HIS A 92 12.33 1.59 11.78
CA HIS A 92 12.86 0.51 12.58
C HIS A 92 13.43 -0.59 11.71
N TYR A 93 14.56 -1.14 12.14
CA TYR A 93 15.28 -2.22 11.47
C TYR A 93 15.24 -3.49 12.30
N LEU A 94 14.93 -4.61 11.66
CA LEU A 94 14.83 -5.93 12.28
C LEU A 94 15.68 -6.92 11.49
N ILE A 95 16.35 -7.83 12.19
CA ILE A 95 17.08 -8.95 11.58
C ILE A 95 16.37 -10.23 11.98
N GLY A 96 16.18 -11.15 11.04
CA GLY A 96 15.60 -12.45 11.32
C GLY A 96 15.36 -13.30 10.07
N ASP A 97 15.38 -14.62 10.25
CA ASP A 97 15.20 -15.59 9.17
C ASP A 97 13.78 -15.61 8.58
N GLY A 98 12.83 -14.95 9.24
CA GLY A 98 11.44 -14.80 8.77
C GLY A 98 11.25 -13.75 7.67
N PHE A 99 12.30 -13.01 7.31
CA PHE A 99 12.25 -12.00 6.25
C PHE A 99 12.94 -12.50 4.99
N GLU A 100 12.42 -12.13 3.81
CA GLU A 100 12.93 -12.60 2.50
C GLU A 100 14.45 -12.38 2.33
N HIS A 101 14.96 -11.28 2.85
CA HIS A 101 16.38 -10.90 2.74
C HIS A 101 17.15 -11.05 4.06
N GLY A 102 16.59 -11.76 5.05
CA GLY A 102 17.13 -11.88 6.41
C GLY A 102 16.96 -10.62 7.28
N PHE A 103 16.34 -9.57 6.75
CA PHE A 103 16.01 -8.35 7.48
C PHE A 103 14.65 -7.77 7.06
N GLY A 104 14.04 -7.01 7.96
CA GLY A 104 12.79 -6.29 7.75
C GLY A 104 12.92 -4.83 8.17
N LEU A 105 12.11 -3.97 7.54
CA LEU A 105 12.00 -2.56 7.87
C LEU A 105 10.53 -2.22 8.16
N TYR A 106 10.28 -1.40 9.17
CA TYR A 106 8.92 -0.89 9.44
C TYR A 106 8.90 0.53 10.03
N SER A 107 7.79 1.22 9.84
CA SER A 107 7.43 2.50 10.45
C SER A 107 6.16 2.31 11.26
N CYS A 108 6.10 2.94 12.45
CA CYS A 108 4.96 2.92 13.35
C CYS A 108 3.78 3.80 12.89
N GLY A 109 3.67 4.05 11.58
CA GLY A 109 2.49 4.69 11.01
C GLY A 109 2.19 6.09 11.54
N ALA A 110 0.90 6.38 11.72
CA ALA A 110 0.39 7.69 12.09
C ALA A 110 0.31 7.88 13.62
N ASP A 111 0.10 6.81 14.37
CA ASP A 111 0.02 6.88 15.84
C ASP A 111 1.40 6.84 16.52
N GLY A 112 2.40 6.24 15.87
CA GLY A 112 3.78 6.16 16.34
C GLY A 112 4.02 5.01 17.30
N VAL A 113 3.04 4.11 17.45
CA VAL A 113 3.08 3.00 18.37
C VAL A 113 2.83 1.73 17.58
N SER A 114 3.74 0.77 17.71
CA SER A 114 3.53 -0.55 17.15
C SER A 114 3.55 -1.60 18.26
N ALA A 115 2.40 -2.20 18.54
CA ALA A 115 2.25 -3.30 19.48
C ALA A 115 2.63 -4.65 18.84
N THR A 116 2.59 -4.73 17.50
CA THR A 116 2.78 -5.98 16.75
C THR A 116 4.03 -5.98 15.85
N ILE A 117 5.00 -5.11 16.14
CA ILE A 117 6.31 -5.05 15.46
C ILE A 117 6.10 -4.83 13.95
N GLY A 118 5.47 -3.71 13.61
CA GLY A 118 5.21 -3.28 12.24
C GLY A 118 3.99 -3.91 11.57
N ASN A 119 3.12 -4.62 12.30
CA ASN A 119 1.95 -5.28 11.72
C ASN A 119 0.60 -4.60 12.08
N ASP A 120 0.61 -3.46 12.76
CA ASP A 120 -0.63 -2.76 13.12
C ASP A 120 -1.29 -2.16 11.87
N PRO A 121 -2.60 -1.86 11.88
CA PRO A 121 -3.32 -1.44 10.68
C PRO A 121 -2.76 -0.20 9.98
N ASP A 122 -2.13 0.71 10.72
CA ASP A 122 -1.48 1.93 10.22
C ASP A 122 0.04 1.82 10.06
N ASP A 123 0.65 0.74 10.54
CA ASP A 123 2.07 0.43 10.32
C ASP A 123 2.37 0.15 8.85
N TRP A 124 3.56 0.59 8.42
CA TRP A 124 4.10 0.32 7.10
C TRP A 124 5.36 -0.52 7.23
N ASN A 125 5.46 -1.62 6.49
CA ASN A 125 6.60 -2.53 6.58
C ASN A 125 7.06 -3.02 5.19
N SER A 126 8.22 -3.67 5.12
CA SER A 126 8.79 -4.17 3.87
C SER A 126 8.33 -5.58 3.47
N TRP A 127 7.73 -6.35 4.38
CA TRP A 127 7.39 -7.78 4.17
C TRP A 127 5.91 -8.07 3.96
N SER A 128 5.02 -7.15 4.32
CA SER A 128 3.58 -7.29 4.09
C SER A 128 3.18 -6.46 2.88
N GLU A 129 2.52 -7.11 1.90
CA GLU A 129 1.95 -6.42 0.76
C GLU A 129 0.69 -5.66 1.21
N LYS A 130 0.86 -4.47 1.79
CA LYS A 130 -0.24 -3.55 2.10
C LYS A 130 -0.42 -2.58 0.93
N ARG A 131 -1.47 -2.78 0.13
CA ARG A 131 -1.85 -1.84 -0.92
C ARG A 131 -2.54 -0.61 -0.31
N PRO A 132 -2.03 0.62 -0.51
CA PRO A 132 -2.58 1.83 0.12
C PRO A 132 -4.03 2.13 -0.26
N ASP A 133 -4.46 1.70 -1.44
CA ASP A 133 -5.78 1.93 -2.02
C ASP A 133 -6.78 0.79 -1.72
N GLU A 134 -6.35 -0.31 -1.11
CA GLU A 134 -7.25 -1.40 -0.77
C GLU A 134 -8.10 -1.07 0.47
N PRO A 135 -9.43 -1.19 0.36
CA PRO A 135 -10.32 -0.94 1.48
C PRO A 135 -10.11 -1.97 2.59
N ALA A 136 -10.22 -1.53 3.85
CA ALA A 136 -9.85 -2.33 5.02
C ALA A 136 -10.55 -3.70 5.12
N TRP A 137 -11.75 -3.84 4.54
CA TRP A 137 -12.52 -5.09 4.50
C TRP A 137 -11.93 -6.16 3.56
N VAL A 138 -11.01 -5.81 2.65
CA VAL A 138 -10.28 -6.77 1.78
C VAL A 138 -9.10 -7.42 2.51
N ARG A 139 -8.47 -6.69 3.44
CA ARG A 139 -7.21 -7.09 4.12
C ARG A 139 -7.30 -8.38 4.93
N HIS A 140 -8.51 -8.79 5.33
CA HIS A 140 -8.75 -9.97 6.16
C HIS A 140 -9.10 -11.22 5.35
N GLN A 141 -9.25 -11.10 4.04
CA GLN A 141 -9.62 -12.22 3.18
C GLN A 141 -8.35 -12.87 2.64
N LYS A 142 -7.92 -13.98 3.25
CA LYS A 142 -6.93 -14.89 2.62
C LYS A 142 -7.41 -15.20 1.20
N PRO A 143 -6.52 -15.28 0.18
CA PRO A 143 -6.92 -15.57 -1.20
C PRO A 143 -7.32 -17.05 -1.34
N ALA A 144 -8.41 -17.41 -0.69
CA ALA A 144 -9.10 -18.66 -0.85
C ALA A 144 -10.57 -18.29 -1.03
N ILE A 145 -11.03 -18.37 -2.29
CA ILE A 145 -12.42 -18.27 -2.73
C ILE A 145 -12.90 -16.83 -3.01
N LEU A 146 -12.52 -16.31 -4.18
CA LEU A 146 -13.37 -15.36 -4.94
C LEU A 146 -14.53 -16.15 -5.58
N ILE A 147 -15.43 -16.69 -4.76
CA ILE A 147 -16.81 -17.02 -5.17
C ILE A 147 -17.73 -16.15 -4.32
N GLY A 148 -17.53 -14.83 -4.43
CA GLY A 148 -18.38 -13.80 -3.80
C GLY A 148 -18.87 -12.75 -4.81
N GLY A 149 -18.61 -12.97 -6.10
CA GLY A 149 -19.13 -12.18 -7.21
C GLY A 149 -20.31 -12.88 -7.91
N LEU A 150 -21.15 -13.61 -7.16
CA LEU A 150 -22.42 -14.13 -7.66
C LEU A 150 -23.54 -13.21 -7.13
N VAL A 151 -24.62 -13.04 -7.91
CA VAL A 151 -26.01 -12.79 -7.48
C VAL A 151 -26.67 -11.43 -7.85
N ILE A 152 -25.99 -10.28 -7.96
CA ILE A 152 -26.74 -9.04 -8.30
C ILE A 152 -27.25 -9.01 -9.76
N ALA A 153 -26.62 -9.71 -10.71
CA ALA A 153 -27.09 -9.74 -12.10
C ALA A 153 -28.18 -10.80 -12.40
N ALA A 154 -28.27 -11.90 -11.64
CA ALA A 154 -29.20 -12.99 -11.94
C ALA A 154 -30.63 -12.77 -11.39
N GLY A 155 -30.77 -12.02 -10.29
CA GLY A 155 -32.08 -11.70 -9.70
C GLY A 155 -32.92 -10.75 -10.57
N ALA A 156 -32.27 -9.77 -11.21
CA ALA A 156 -32.94 -8.84 -12.14
C ALA A 156 -33.36 -9.52 -13.44
N PHE A 157 -32.65 -10.57 -13.86
CA PHE A 157 -32.91 -11.29 -15.12
C PHE A 157 -34.14 -12.23 -15.03
N LEU A 158 -34.40 -12.84 -13.87
CA LEU A 158 -35.54 -13.75 -13.69
C LEU A 158 -36.87 -13.04 -13.39
N LEU A 159 -36.85 -11.80 -12.87
CA LEU A 159 -38.08 -11.03 -12.66
C LEU A 159 -38.62 -10.41 -13.95
N GLY A 160 -37.74 -9.98 -14.87
CA GLY A 160 -38.14 -9.48 -16.20
C GLY A 160 -38.75 -10.55 -17.11
N TYR A 161 -38.29 -11.80 -17.00
CA TYR A 161 -38.75 -12.90 -17.86
C TYR A 161 -40.20 -13.34 -17.58
N ARG A 162 -40.73 -13.11 -16.37
CA ARG A 162 -42.13 -13.44 -16.03
C ARG A 162 -43.15 -12.40 -16.49
N VAL A 163 -42.75 -11.14 -16.71
CA VAL A 163 -43.64 -10.09 -17.21
C VAL A 163 -43.80 -10.21 -18.73
N ALA A 164 -42.73 -10.44 -19.48
CA ALA A 164 -42.77 -10.53 -20.94
C ALA A 164 -43.61 -11.71 -21.50
N LYS A 165 -43.76 -12.81 -20.74
CA LYS A 165 -44.53 -13.99 -21.20
C LYS A 165 -46.05 -13.83 -21.03
N LYS A 166 -46.52 -12.84 -20.26
CA LYS A 166 -47.96 -12.62 -20.04
C LYS A 166 -48.60 -11.83 -21.18
N GLU A 167 -47.83 -10.98 -21.86
CA GLU A 167 -48.30 -10.10 -22.95
C GLU A 167 -48.34 -10.80 -24.32
N MET A 168 -47.61 -11.90 -24.54
CA MET A 168 -47.64 -12.64 -25.81
C MET A 168 -48.75 -13.68 -25.94
N ARG A 169 -49.68 -13.76 -24.96
CA ARG A 169 -50.81 -14.73 -24.99
C ARG A 169 -52.15 -14.06 -25.28
N GLN A 170 -52.15 -12.78 -25.67
CA GLN A 170 -53.36 -12.01 -26.00
C GLN A 170 -53.30 -11.35 -27.39
N ILE A 171 -52.45 -11.85 -28.29
CA ILE A 171 -52.48 -11.57 -29.73
C ILE A 171 -52.58 -12.90 -30.47
#